data_AF-A0A7Z9GW18-F1
#
_entry.id   AF-A0A7Z9GW18-F1
#
_cell.length_a   1.000
_cell.length_b   1.000
_cell.length_c   1.000
_cell.angle_alpha   90.00
_cell.angle_beta   90.00
_cell.angle_gamma   90.00
#
_symmetry.space_group_name_H-M   'P 1'
#
loop_
_entity.id
_entity.type
_entity.pdbx_description
1 polymer ?
#
loop_
_entity_poly.entity_id
_entity_poly.type
_entity_poly.pdbx_seq_one_letter_code
_entity_poly.pdbx_strand_id
1 'polypeptide(L)'
;MTIEFACPECTHPVKTPDSQQGKRGRCPSCQAIFTIPENTVSDSAATERTIRFECHQCNKKLKVPVSRADKKITCPQCGAVVTNEEIKSSGSLSGILTTDGKIEFPCGECGHVVQTPASQAGKKGRCPECQQIMQIPFPSINPSSQRTESRFTGPAPPPMGMSLINDFSEPLEELNQEPLDNWGDDLISNSHPVVSSLPTAGGSGGGRYRSQGTRKGLPWDRNDQDSVFWGTATEVLFSPLDAFSRMQRDGGIGSSLGFALTGQLLGAAIALGFFLVFGIVALVSGITYAPESRPVDVSGSILFGLIVAIVFTVVYLIGTAINCLLQTVVLGAFQHVGLTVVQGAYEAFETTCRVAGYVIGSFGLLMILTPFVGIPLQIVALPIYMGIGCYAAHETTKGQAIGGTLIGYLVWYGLFFGALTASYQTIWTTTSKLLQSS
;
A
#
# COMPACT_ATOMS: atom_id res chain seq x y z
N MET A 1 29.53 6.83 -14.01
CA MET A 1 29.72 6.97 -15.47
C MET A 1 28.99 8.23 -15.93
N THR A 2 29.01 8.57 -17.21
CA THR A 2 28.29 9.74 -17.76
C THR A 2 27.19 9.26 -18.69
N ILE A 3 25.99 9.80 -18.53
CA ILE A 3 24.86 9.61 -19.45
C ILE A 3 24.82 10.75 -20.47
N GLU A 4 24.52 10.39 -21.71
CA GLU A 4 24.30 11.34 -22.81
C GLU A 4 22.84 11.22 -23.27
N PHE A 5 22.13 12.33 -23.33
CA PHE A 5 20.73 12.37 -23.78
C PHE A 5 20.42 13.73 -24.43
N ALA A 6 19.34 13.82 -25.20
CA ALA A 6 18.94 15.06 -25.88
C ALA A 6 18.00 15.89 -25.00
N CYS A 7 18.19 17.21 -24.97
CA CYS A 7 17.27 18.13 -24.30
C CYS A 7 15.86 18.06 -24.93
N PRO A 8 14.77 17.95 -24.13
CA PRO A 8 13.42 17.80 -24.67
C PRO A 8 12.91 19.03 -25.45
N GLU A 9 13.43 20.24 -25.14
CA GLU A 9 12.98 21.48 -25.77
C GLU A 9 13.76 21.84 -27.04
N CYS A 10 15.10 21.65 -27.02
CA CYS A 10 15.97 22.14 -28.10
C CYS A 10 16.81 21.05 -28.78
N THR A 11 16.61 19.79 -28.40
CA THR A 11 17.31 18.59 -28.90
C THR A 11 18.85 18.60 -28.81
N HIS A 12 19.42 19.60 -28.13
CA HIS A 12 20.87 19.70 -27.92
C HIS A 12 21.37 18.52 -27.05
N PRO A 13 22.50 17.87 -27.42
CA PRO A 13 23.05 16.77 -26.64
C PRO A 13 23.63 17.28 -25.32
N VAL A 14 23.18 16.70 -24.21
CA VAL A 14 23.60 17.04 -22.85
C VAL A 14 24.31 15.83 -22.25
N LYS A 15 25.47 16.05 -21.64
CA LYS A 15 26.24 15.03 -20.92
C LYS A 15 26.22 15.33 -19.43
N THR A 16 25.75 14.39 -18.61
CA THR A 16 25.74 14.55 -17.14
C THR A 16 26.24 13.29 -16.45
N PRO A 17 26.89 13.40 -15.28
CA PRO A 17 27.26 12.23 -14.48
C PRO A 17 26.02 11.50 -13.94
N ASP A 18 26.12 10.17 -13.76
CA ASP A 18 25.02 9.31 -13.29
C ASP A 18 24.42 9.74 -11.95
N SER A 19 25.21 10.42 -11.10
CA SER A 19 24.76 10.94 -9.79
C SER A 19 23.69 12.04 -9.87
N GLN A 20 23.40 12.52 -11.09
CA GLN A 20 22.41 13.55 -11.36
C GLN A 20 21.10 13.00 -11.98
N GLN A 21 20.99 11.68 -12.13
CA GLN A 21 19.74 11.04 -12.56
C GLN A 21 18.60 11.35 -11.57
N GLY A 22 17.40 11.61 -12.10
CA GLY A 22 16.22 11.97 -11.30
C GLY A 22 16.24 13.40 -10.74
N LYS A 23 17.35 14.14 -10.86
CA LYS A 23 17.45 15.54 -10.42
C LYS A 23 17.14 16.51 -11.57
N ARG A 24 16.76 17.75 -11.20
CA ARG A 24 16.50 18.83 -12.16
C ARG A 24 17.81 19.41 -12.69
N GLY A 25 17.98 19.41 -14.02
CA GLY A 25 19.10 20.02 -14.73
C GLY A 25 18.65 21.19 -15.60
N ARG A 26 19.59 22.07 -15.98
CA ARG A 26 19.39 23.13 -16.97
C ARG A 26 20.12 22.80 -18.26
N CYS A 27 19.46 23.02 -19.40
CA CYS A 27 20.14 22.92 -20.70
C CYS A 27 21.16 24.06 -20.88
N PRO A 28 22.40 23.79 -21.30
CA PRO A 28 23.38 24.84 -21.58
C PRO A 28 23.05 25.68 -22.83
N SER A 29 22.22 25.17 -23.74
CA SER A 29 21.85 25.85 -24.98
C SER A 29 20.59 26.71 -24.83
N CYS A 30 19.47 26.13 -24.36
CA CYS A 30 18.19 26.84 -24.26
C CYS A 30 17.77 27.24 -22.84
N GLN A 31 18.57 26.92 -21.82
CA GLN A 31 18.26 27.17 -20.39
C GLN A 31 16.98 26.52 -19.84
N ALA A 32 16.29 25.68 -20.62
CA ALA A 32 15.13 24.93 -20.13
C ALA A 32 15.50 24.03 -18.94
N ILE A 33 14.66 24.03 -17.91
CA ILE A 33 14.78 23.17 -16.73
C ILE A 33 14.01 21.88 -16.99
N PHE A 34 14.69 20.74 -16.97
CA PHE A 34 14.09 19.43 -17.17
C PHE A 34 14.71 18.40 -16.21
N THR A 35 14.01 17.29 -15.98
CA THR A 35 14.51 16.21 -15.12
C THR A 35 15.42 15.30 -15.92
N ILE A 36 16.63 15.05 -15.42
CA ILE A 36 17.60 14.18 -16.06
C ILE A 36 17.04 12.74 -16.02
N PRO A 37 16.86 12.07 -17.16
CA PRO A 37 16.24 10.76 -17.21
C PRO A 37 17.08 9.75 -16.41
N GLU A 38 16.43 8.97 -15.55
CA GLU A 38 17.06 7.81 -14.93
C GLU A 38 17.41 6.81 -16.01
N ASN A 39 18.62 6.27 -15.94
CA ASN A 39 19.11 5.25 -16.85
C ASN A 39 18.47 3.92 -16.44
N THR A 40 17.14 3.85 -16.61
CA THR A 40 16.41 2.59 -16.58
C THR A 40 16.80 1.85 -17.84
N VAL A 41 17.40 0.68 -17.66
CA VAL A 41 17.55 -0.29 -18.73
C VAL A 41 16.17 -0.44 -19.35
N SER A 42 16.10 -0.05 -20.62
CA SER A 42 14.89 0.15 -21.39
C SER A 42 14.04 -1.12 -21.42
N ASP A 43 13.04 -1.21 -20.55
CA ASP A 43 11.87 -2.07 -20.72
C ASP A 43 10.66 -1.17 -21.02
N SER A 44 10.66 -0.64 -22.24
CA SER A 44 9.44 -0.19 -22.91
C SER A 44 9.11 -1.20 -24.00
N ALA A 45 7.86 -1.67 -23.98
CA ALA A 45 7.24 -2.71 -24.82
C ALA A 45 7.57 -4.16 -24.42
N ALA A 46 6.81 -4.66 -23.43
CA ALA A 46 6.48 -6.08 -23.35
C ALA A 46 5.84 -6.52 -24.69
N THR A 47 6.68 -6.97 -25.61
CA THR A 47 6.27 -7.77 -26.75
C THR A 47 5.72 -9.04 -26.15
N GLU A 48 4.39 -9.17 -26.10
CA GLU A 48 3.72 -10.43 -25.82
C GLU A 48 4.40 -11.49 -26.70
N ARG A 49 5.11 -12.44 -26.08
CA ARG A 49 5.87 -13.46 -26.81
C ARG A 49 4.86 -14.18 -27.72
N THR A 50 5.03 -14.09 -29.04
CA THR A 50 4.17 -14.79 -30.01
C THR A 50 4.90 -16.00 -30.55
N ILE A 51 4.30 -17.18 -30.43
CA ILE A 51 4.73 -18.39 -31.11
C ILE A 51 4.28 -18.29 -32.56
N ARG A 52 5.19 -18.57 -33.49
CA ARG A 52 4.87 -18.68 -34.93
C ARG A 52 4.91 -20.14 -35.30
N PHE A 53 3.83 -20.63 -35.92
CA PHE A 53 3.78 -21.99 -36.45
C PHE A 53 2.95 -22.02 -37.73
N GLU A 54 3.14 -23.07 -38.52
CA GLU A 54 2.48 -23.26 -39.81
C GLU A 54 1.33 -24.26 -39.66
N CYS A 55 0.14 -23.90 -40.15
CA CYS A 55 -1.00 -24.81 -40.11
C CYS A 55 -0.79 -25.95 -41.12
N HIS A 56 -0.67 -27.20 -40.65
CA HIS A 56 -0.38 -28.36 -41.49
C HIS A 56 -1.40 -28.61 -42.62
N GLN A 57 -2.65 -28.14 -42.45
CA GLN A 57 -3.73 -28.33 -43.44
C GLN A 57 -3.74 -27.28 -44.56
N CYS A 58 -3.13 -26.11 -44.37
CA CYS A 58 -3.18 -25.03 -45.37
C CYS A 58 -1.88 -24.23 -45.52
N ASN A 59 -0.81 -24.63 -44.83
CA ASN A 59 0.52 -24.02 -44.78
C ASN A 59 0.56 -22.52 -44.45
N LYS A 60 -0.51 -21.98 -43.85
CA LYS A 60 -0.54 -20.58 -43.44
C LYS A 60 0.23 -20.38 -42.14
N LYS A 61 1.12 -19.38 -42.14
CA LYS A 61 1.88 -18.92 -40.98
C LYS A 61 0.95 -18.19 -40.01
N LEU A 62 0.76 -18.74 -38.83
CA LEU A 62 -0.05 -18.14 -37.76
C LEU A 62 0.86 -17.55 -36.68
N LYS A 63 0.44 -16.43 -36.08
CA LYS A 63 1.10 -15.81 -34.93
C LYS A 63 0.14 -15.87 -33.75
N VAL A 64 0.53 -16.58 -32.69
CA VAL A 64 -0.32 -16.74 -31.51
C VAL A 64 0.47 -16.33 -30.26
N PRO A 65 -0.07 -15.46 -29.40
CA PRO A 65 0.59 -15.13 -28.14
C PRO A 65 0.67 -16.34 -27.22
N VAL A 66 1.78 -16.48 -26.50
CA VAL A 66 2.04 -17.59 -25.56
C VAL A 66 0.94 -17.70 -24.50
N SER A 67 0.28 -16.58 -24.16
CA SER A 67 -0.87 -16.52 -23.25
C SER A 67 -2.10 -17.34 -23.70
N ARG A 68 -2.17 -17.71 -24.98
CA ARG A 68 -3.24 -18.53 -25.58
C ARG A 68 -2.75 -19.89 -26.10
N ALA A 69 -1.48 -20.23 -25.90
CA ALA A 69 -0.89 -21.49 -26.35
C ALA A 69 -1.51 -22.73 -25.68
N ASP A 70 -2.19 -22.55 -24.53
CA ASP A 70 -2.86 -23.64 -23.79
C ASP A 70 -4.33 -23.87 -24.19
N LYS A 71 -4.87 -23.12 -25.16
CA LYS A 71 -6.26 -23.27 -25.66
C LYS A 71 -6.28 -23.78 -27.12
N LYS A 72 -7.32 -24.53 -27.49
CA LYS A 72 -7.57 -24.96 -28.88
C LYS A 72 -7.65 -23.74 -29.82
N ILE A 73 -6.79 -23.67 -30.82
CA ILE A 73 -6.72 -22.55 -31.78
C ILE A 73 -7.30 -23.01 -33.12
N THR A 74 -8.30 -22.30 -33.61
CA THR A 74 -8.92 -22.56 -34.93
C THR A 74 -8.23 -21.72 -36.00
N CYS A 75 -7.77 -22.36 -37.08
CA CYS A 75 -7.20 -21.64 -38.22
C CYS A 75 -8.28 -20.82 -38.94
N PRO A 76 -8.12 -19.50 -39.10
CA PRO A 76 -9.13 -18.64 -39.73
C PRO A 76 -9.29 -18.86 -41.24
N GLN A 77 -8.40 -19.62 -41.89
CA GLN A 77 -8.48 -19.87 -43.33
C GLN A 77 -9.13 -21.21 -43.67
N CYS A 78 -8.81 -22.29 -42.94
CA CYS A 78 -9.33 -23.64 -43.26
C CYS A 78 -10.24 -24.23 -42.18
N GLY A 79 -10.40 -23.55 -41.03
CA GLY A 79 -11.25 -24.02 -39.93
C GLY A 79 -10.68 -25.18 -39.11
N ALA A 80 -9.49 -25.69 -39.46
CA ALA A 80 -8.85 -26.78 -38.72
C ALA A 80 -8.45 -26.34 -37.30
N VAL A 81 -8.69 -27.21 -36.31
CA VAL A 81 -8.33 -26.98 -34.90
C VAL A 81 -6.94 -27.56 -34.65
N VAL A 82 -5.97 -26.71 -34.28
CA VAL A 82 -4.59 -27.11 -33.97
C VAL A 82 -4.47 -27.38 -32.46
N THR A 83 -3.81 -28.48 -32.09
CA THR A 83 -3.66 -28.94 -30.70
C THR A 83 -2.26 -28.70 -30.14
N ASN A 84 -2.13 -28.70 -28.81
CA ASN A 84 -0.91 -28.29 -28.10
C ASN A 84 0.33 -29.17 -28.39
N GLU A 85 0.15 -30.40 -28.87
CA GLU A 85 1.25 -31.33 -29.17
C GLU A 85 2.03 -30.91 -30.43
N GLU A 86 1.35 -30.36 -31.43
CA GLU A 86 1.98 -29.84 -32.67
C GLU A 86 2.68 -28.49 -32.45
N ILE A 87 2.30 -27.73 -31.41
CA ILE A 87 2.89 -26.43 -31.07
C ILE A 87 4.22 -26.60 -30.34
N LYS A 88 4.37 -27.67 -29.54
CA LYS A 88 5.60 -27.97 -28.78
C LYS A 88 6.70 -28.60 -29.61
N SER A 89 6.37 -29.32 -30.69
CA SER A 89 7.36 -29.94 -31.58
C SER A 89 8.08 -28.94 -32.49
N SER A 90 7.54 -27.73 -32.66
CA SER A 90 8.07 -26.72 -33.59
C SER A 90 8.83 -25.57 -32.91
N GLY A 91 9.06 -25.62 -31.59
CA GLY A 91 9.71 -24.52 -30.88
C GLY A 91 10.39 -24.95 -29.57
N SER A 92 11.61 -25.47 -29.67
CA SER A 92 12.50 -25.61 -28.51
C SER A 92 13.92 -25.17 -28.86
N LEU A 93 14.24 -23.94 -28.47
CA LEU A 93 15.61 -23.44 -28.28
C LEU A 93 15.76 -23.13 -26.79
N SER A 94 16.16 -24.12 -26.01
CA SER A 94 16.66 -23.93 -24.64
C SER A 94 17.97 -24.69 -24.52
N GLY A 95 19.07 -23.96 -24.32
CA GLY A 95 20.40 -24.55 -24.11
C GLY A 95 20.49 -25.15 -22.70
N ILE A 96 21.07 -26.34 -22.61
CA ILE A 96 21.23 -27.09 -21.36
C ILE A 96 22.65 -26.81 -20.82
N LEU A 97 22.77 -26.50 -19.52
CA LEU A 97 24.05 -26.45 -18.82
C LEU A 97 24.52 -27.88 -18.53
N THR A 98 25.74 -28.21 -18.96
CA THR A 98 26.42 -29.43 -18.52
C THR A 98 27.29 -29.14 -17.30
N THR A 99 27.59 -30.17 -16.49
CA THR A 99 28.27 -30.07 -15.18
C THR A 99 29.70 -29.52 -15.22
N ASP A 100 30.23 -29.21 -16.41
CA ASP A 100 31.56 -28.64 -16.63
C ASP A 100 31.54 -27.12 -16.92
N GLY A 101 30.40 -26.43 -16.72
CA GLY A 101 30.29 -24.98 -16.89
C GLY A 101 30.23 -24.50 -18.35
N LYS A 102 29.92 -25.42 -19.28
CA LYS A 102 29.73 -25.15 -20.71
C LYS A 102 28.24 -25.19 -21.06
N ILE A 103 27.84 -24.30 -21.96
CA ILE A 103 26.48 -24.20 -22.52
C ILE A 103 26.50 -24.88 -23.88
N GLU A 104 25.61 -25.86 -24.07
CA GLU A 104 25.40 -26.52 -25.35
C GLU A 104 24.06 -26.08 -25.93
N PHE A 105 24.06 -25.66 -27.19
CA PHE A 105 22.83 -25.29 -27.90
C PHE A 105 22.97 -25.55 -29.41
N PRO A 106 21.88 -25.95 -30.08
CA PRO A 106 21.92 -26.18 -31.53
C PRO A 106 21.94 -24.87 -32.31
N CYS A 107 22.69 -24.84 -33.40
CA CYS A 107 22.67 -23.72 -34.35
C CYS A 107 21.31 -23.65 -35.06
N GLY A 108 20.67 -22.47 -35.07
CA GLY A 108 19.35 -22.29 -35.70
C GLY A 108 19.33 -22.44 -37.23
N GLU A 109 20.49 -22.36 -37.89
CA GLU A 109 20.59 -22.50 -39.37
C GLU A 109 21.04 -23.89 -39.81
N CYS A 110 22.09 -24.45 -39.20
CA CYS A 110 22.65 -25.75 -39.62
C CYS A 110 22.39 -26.90 -38.64
N GLY A 111 21.80 -26.63 -37.46
CA GLY A 111 21.52 -27.64 -36.45
C GLY A 111 22.74 -28.15 -35.66
N HIS A 112 23.96 -27.76 -36.02
CA HIS A 112 25.19 -28.20 -35.33
C HIS A 112 25.21 -27.75 -33.87
N VAL A 113 25.56 -28.64 -32.94
CA VAL A 113 25.59 -28.34 -31.50
C VAL A 113 26.85 -27.55 -31.16
N VAL A 114 26.66 -26.29 -30.77
CA VAL A 114 27.75 -25.38 -30.41
C VAL A 114 27.95 -25.42 -28.90
N GLN A 115 29.19 -25.67 -28.47
CA GLN A 115 29.59 -25.59 -27.06
C GLN A 115 30.34 -24.30 -26.79
N THR A 116 29.86 -23.50 -25.83
CA THR A 116 30.53 -22.26 -25.41
C THR A 116 30.56 -22.15 -23.88
N PRO A 117 31.59 -21.53 -23.28
CA PRO A 117 31.64 -21.34 -21.84
C PRO A 117 30.53 -20.37 -21.39
N ALA A 118 30.02 -20.57 -20.16
CA ALA A 118 28.90 -19.78 -19.63
C ALA A 118 29.15 -18.26 -19.57
N SER A 119 30.42 -17.84 -19.51
CA SER A 119 30.84 -16.42 -19.56
C SER A 119 30.57 -15.71 -20.89
N GLN A 120 30.23 -16.46 -21.94
CA GLN A 120 29.86 -15.92 -23.25
C GLN A 120 28.34 -15.85 -23.47
N ALA A 121 27.54 -16.23 -22.47
CA ALA A 121 26.08 -16.08 -22.52
C ALA A 121 25.68 -14.63 -22.82
N GLY A 122 24.72 -14.46 -23.73
CA GLY A 122 24.20 -13.16 -24.17
C GLY A 122 25.03 -12.46 -25.25
N LYS A 123 26.25 -12.90 -25.52
CA LYS A 123 27.12 -12.33 -26.58
C LYS A 123 26.87 -12.98 -27.94
N LYS A 124 27.26 -12.29 -29.03
CA LYS A 124 27.20 -12.82 -30.40
C LYS A 124 28.43 -13.67 -30.67
N GLY A 125 28.24 -14.94 -31.04
CA GLY A 125 29.28 -15.88 -31.45
C GLY A 125 29.08 -16.32 -32.90
N ARG A 126 30.10 -16.92 -33.51
CA ARG A 126 29.99 -17.58 -34.83
C ARG A 126 29.91 -19.08 -34.64
N CYS A 127 29.02 -19.74 -35.38
CA CYS A 127 29.01 -21.20 -35.45
C CYS A 127 30.30 -21.69 -36.16
N PRO A 128 31.02 -22.69 -35.63
CA PRO A 128 32.24 -23.21 -36.26
C PRO A 128 31.96 -23.87 -37.62
N GLU A 129 30.74 -24.41 -37.82
CA GLU A 129 30.40 -25.19 -39.01
C GLU A 129 29.89 -24.32 -40.17
N CYS A 130 28.95 -23.40 -39.90
CA CYS A 130 28.32 -22.58 -40.94
C CYS A 130 28.72 -21.10 -40.89
N GLN A 131 29.59 -20.71 -39.95
CA GLN A 131 30.04 -19.33 -39.70
C GLN A 131 28.95 -18.29 -39.41
N GLN A 132 27.69 -18.72 -39.24
CA GLN A 132 26.59 -17.82 -38.95
C GLN A 132 26.77 -17.14 -37.58
N ILE A 133 26.54 -15.82 -37.54
CA ILE A 133 26.56 -15.04 -36.30
C ILE A 133 25.24 -15.26 -35.56
N MET A 134 25.33 -15.86 -34.38
CA MET A 134 24.18 -16.20 -33.54
C MET A 134 24.40 -15.75 -32.09
N GLN A 135 23.32 -15.44 -31.38
CA GLN A 135 23.39 -15.03 -29.98
C GLN A 135 23.43 -16.26 -29.07
N ILE A 136 24.41 -16.31 -28.17
CA ILE A 136 24.57 -17.42 -27.23
C ILE A 136 23.48 -17.30 -26.15
N PRO A 137 22.59 -18.30 -25.99
CA PRO A 137 21.49 -18.21 -25.04
C PRO A 137 21.98 -18.21 -23.59
N PHE A 138 21.25 -17.53 -22.71
CA PHE A 138 21.47 -17.64 -21.28
C PHE A 138 21.01 -19.02 -20.79
N PRO A 139 21.75 -19.65 -19.88
CA PRO A 139 21.35 -20.94 -19.37
C PRO A 139 20.13 -20.79 -18.47
N SER A 140 19.06 -21.55 -18.75
CA SER A 140 17.90 -21.67 -17.88
C SER A 140 18.09 -22.85 -16.93
N ILE A 141 18.27 -22.56 -15.63
CA ILE A 141 18.20 -23.60 -14.60
C ILE A 141 16.72 -23.92 -14.41
N ASN A 142 16.29 -25.07 -14.92
CA ASN A 142 14.95 -25.59 -14.69
C ASN A 142 15.03 -26.73 -13.68
N PRO A 143 14.70 -26.53 -12.40
CA PRO A 143 14.72 -27.61 -11.42
C PRO A 143 13.40 -28.38 -11.50
N SER A 144 13.36 -29.42 -12.33
CA SER A 144 12.38 -30.48 -12.13
C SER A 144 12.91 -31.81 -12.64
N SER A 145 13.30 -32.66 -11.69
CA SER A 145 13.13 -34.11 -11.64
C SER A 145 14.39 -34.80 -11.11
N GLN A 146 14.41 -35.10 -9.81
CA GLN A 146 14.56 -36.48 -9.34
C GLN A 146 14.28 -36.60 -7.83
N ARG A 147 13.46 -37.61 -7.54
CA ARG A 147 13.04 -38.18 -6.25
C ARG A 147 14.26 -38.59 -5.39
N THR A 148 14.14 -38.53 -4.06
CA THR A 148 14.27 -39.66 -3.10
C THR A 148 14.62 -39.16 -1.68
N GLU A 149 13.68 -39.38 -0.77
CA GLU A 149 13.84 -39.93 0.58
C GLU A 149 15.29 -40.09 1.11
N SER A 150 15.69 -39.32 2.12
CA SER A 150 16.70 -39.77 3.10
C SER A 150 16.69 -38.91 4.36
N ARG A 151 16.45 -39.59 5.47
CA ARG A 151 16.63 -39.19 6.86
C ARG A 151 18.13 -39.10 7.14
N PHE A 152 18.66 -37.95 7.61
CA PHE A 152 19.73 -37.96 8.62
C PHE A 152 19.89 -36.61 9.33
N THR A 153 20.14 -36.73 10.62
CA THR A 153 20.37 -35.74 11.68
C THR A 153 21.75 -35.08 11.60
N GLY A 154 21.86 -33.80 11.98
CA GLY A 154 23.12 -33.10 12.21
C GLY A 154 22.92 -31.69 12.80
N PRO A 155 23.88 -31.14 13.56
CA PRO A 155 23.61 -30.26 14.72
C PRO A 155 23.59 -28.75 14.43
N ALA A 156 23.12 -28.01 15.44
CA ALA A 156 22.80 -26.58 15.49
C ALA A 156 23.95 -25.62 15.11
N PRO A 157 23.63 -24.42 14.57
CA PRO A 157 24.59 -23.34 14.41
C PRO A 157 24.84 -22.56 15.73
N PRO A 158 26.06 -22.00 15.92
CA PRO A 158 26.47 -21.26 17.11
C PRO A 158 25.84 -19.85 17.23
N PRO A 159 25.86 -19.23 18.42
CA PRO A 159 25.17 -17.97 18.68
C PRO A 159 25.95 -16.79 18.09
N MET A 160 25.28 -15.93 17.32
CA MET A 160 25.83 -14.62 16.98
C MET A 160 25.66 -13.68 18.16
N GLY A 161 26.80 -13.24 18.66
CA GLY A 161 26.97 -12.35 19.79
C GLY A 161 26.50 -10.93 19.52
N MET A 162 26.03 -10.34 20.60
CA MET A 162 25.69 -8.94 20.79
C MET A 162 26.99 -8.15 20.95
N SER A 163 27.25 -7.16 20.10
CA SER A 163 28.24 -6.10 20.35
C SER A 163 27.55 -4.77 20.08
N LEU A 164 27.01 -4.15 21.11
CA LEU A 164 27.62 -3.04 21.85
C LEU A 164 27.67 -1.74 21.03
N ILE A 165 26.66 -0.94 21.36
CA ILE A 165 26.57 0.51 21.26
C ILE A 165 27.74 1.12 22.04
N ASN A 166 28.50 2.03 21.42
CA ASN A 166 28.95 3.31 21.97
C ASN A 166 30.12 3.88 21.14
N ASP A 167 29.88 5.03 20.50
CA ASP A 167 30.73 6.23 20.50
C ASP A 167 30.00 7.29 19.66
N PHE A 168 29.40 8.34 20.25
CA PHE A 168 30.00 9.67 20.56
C PHE A 168 30.79 10.23 19.35
N SER A 169 30.62 11.45 18.85
CA SER A 169 30.01 12.69 19.34
C SER A 169 30.39 13.77 18.34
N GLU A 170 29.48 14.60 17.85
CA GLU A 170 29.77 15.92 17.24
C GLU A 170 28.46 16.75 17.12
N PRO A 171 28.54 18.09 16.99
CA PRO A 171 27.87 18.98 17.94
C PRO A 171 26.55 19.56 17.42
N LEU A 172 25.72 19.94 18.38
CA LEU A 172 24.56 20.81 18.24
C LEU A 172 25.00 22.20 17.75
N GLU A 173 25.06 22.42 16.44
CA GLU A 173 24.90 23.75 15.88
C GLU A 173 24.40 23.63 14.44
N GLU A 174 23.45 24.50 14.08
CA GLU A 174 22.96 24.71 12.71
C GLU A 174 21.75 23.87 12.21
N LEU A 175 20.71 23.73 13.04
CA LEU A 175 19.35 23.41 12.56
C LEU A 175 18.30 24.38 13.12
N ASN A 176 18.56 25.68 12.97
CA ASN A 176 17.57 26.73 13.18
C ASN A 176 17.72 27.74 12.03
N GLN A 177 16.94 27.54 10.97
CA GLN A 177 16.36 28.56 10.07
C GLN A 177 15.94 27.90 8.74
N GLU A 178 14.77 27.24 8.74
CA GLU A 178 13.94 27.28 7.53
C GLU A 178 12.75 28.21 7.84
N PRO A 179 12.56 29.31 7.08
CA PRO A 179 11.46 30.23 7.31
C PRO A 179 10.12 29.57 6.99
N LEU A 180 9.19 29.64 7.94
CA LEU A 180 7.79 29.25 7.84
C LEU A 180 6.99 30.23 6.95
N ASP A 181 7.56 30.72 5.85
CA ASP A 181 7.02 31.90 5.15
C ASP A 181 6.53 31.62 3.72
N ASN A 182 6.71 30.41 3.16
CA ASN A 182 6.27 30.15 1.78
C ASN A 182 4.91 29.46 1.66
N TRP A 183 3.94 29.89 2.48
CA TRP A 183 2.55 29.44 2.45
C TRP A 183 1.58 30.56 1.98
N GLY A 184 2.12 31.64 1.38
CA GLY A 184 1.37 32.87 1.07
C GLY A 184 0.96 33.10 -0.38
N ASP A 185 1.66 32.56 -1.38
CA ASP A 185 1.64 33.21 -2.72
C ASP A 185 0.81 32.50 -3.81
N ASP A 186 0.13 31.39 -3.51
CA ASP A 186 -0.70 30.68 -4.51
C ASP A 186 -2.14 31.22 -4.65
N LEU A 187 -2.49 32.36 -4.04
CA LEU A 187 -3.87 32.86 -4.01
C LEU A 187 -4.30 33.69 -5.23
N ILE A 188 -3.41 34.02 -6.19
CA ILE A 188 -3.81 34.81 -7.37
C ILE A 188 -3.05 34.36 -8.62
N SER A 189 -3.48 33.27 -9.25
CA SER A 189 -3.36 33.04 -10.71
C SER A 189 -3.62 31.56 -11.02
N ASN A 190 -4.88 31.18 -11.19
CA ASN A 190 -5.26 30.08 -12.10
C ASN A 190 -6.74 30.25 -12.47
N SER A 191 -6.98 31.07 -13.49
CA SER A 191 -8.24 31.12 -14.22
C SER A 191 -8.40 29.82 -15.01
N HIS A 192 -9.08 28.82 -14.45
CA HIS A 192 -9.66 27.74 -15.25
C HIS A 192 -10.93 28.26 -15.94
N PRO A 193 -11.17 27.92 -17.23
CA PRO A 193 -12.37 28.37 -17.93
C PRO A 193 -13.59 27.71 -17.30
N VAL A 194 -14.53 28.56 -16.85
CA VAL A 194 -15.88 28.17 -16.44
C VAL A 194 -16.60 27.60 -17.65
N VAL A 195 -16.74 26.29 -17.72
CA VAL A 195 -17.69 25.65 -18.65
C VAL A 195 -19.06 25.71 -17.98
N SER A 196 -19.84 26.73 -18.36
CA SER A 196 -21.26 26.80 -18.07
C SER A 196 -22.01 25.83 -18.99
N SER A 197 -22.61 24.79 -18.41
CA SER A 197 -23.71 24.07 -19.04
C SER A 197 -24.68 23.55 -17.98
N LEU A 198 -25.84 24.18 -17.95
CA LEU A 198 -27.07 23.67 -17.32
C LEU A 198 -27.46 22.33 -17.98
N PRO A 199 -28.00 21.35 -17.22
CA PRO A 199 -28.90 20.37 -17.80
C PRO A 199 -30.33 20.60 -17.34
N THR A 200 -31.19 20.74 -18.34
CA THR A 200 -32.64 20.61 -18.30
C THR A 200 -33.06 19.32 -17.60
N ALA A 201 -34.15 19.39 -16.83
CA ALA A 201 -34.78 18.29 -16.15
C ALA A 201 -35.18 17.13 -17.10
N GLY A 202 -34.92 15.90 -16.65
CA GLY A 202 -35.54 14.68 -17.19
C GLY A 202 -34.58 13.53 -17.41
N GLY A 203 -34.58 12.54 -16.50
CA GLY A 203 -34.10 11.18 -16.79
C GLY A 203 -32.97 10.65 -15.90
N SER A 204 -33.35 9.71 -15.03
CA SER A 204 -32.57 8.63 -14.39
C SER A 204 -31.05 8.79 -14.23
N GLY A 205 -30.64 8.94 -12.97
CA GLY A 205 -29.25 9.15 -12.54
C GLY A 205 -28.30 8.00 -12.86
N GLY A 206 -27.28 8.31 -13.65
CA GLY A 206 -26.06 7.55 -13.81
C GLY A 206 -24.92 8.54 -14.03
N GLY A 207 -24.35 9.06 -12.93
CA GLY A 207 -23.23 9.99 -12.98
C GLY A 207 -22.02 9.34 -13.63
N ARG A 208 -21.55 9.93 -14.74
CA ARG A 208 -20.31 9.51 -15.41
C ARG A 208 -19.12 10.01 -14.56
N TYR A 209 -18.57 9.12 -13.74
CA TYR A 209 -17.27 9.35 -13.10
C TYR A 209 -16.18 9.39 -14.17
N ARG A 210 -15.30 10.39 -14.08
CA ARG A 210 -14.17 10.63 -14.98
C ARG A 210 -13.17 9.50 -14.78
N SER A 211 -13.06 8.56 -15.73
CA SER A 211 -12.05 7.49 -15.64
C SER A 211 -10.65 8.05 -15.86
N GLN A 212 -10.00 8.47 -14.79
CA GLN A 212 -8.54 8.67 -14.77
C GLN A 212 -7.86 7.34 -14.40
N GLY A 213 -6.63 7.14 -14.89
CA GLY A 213 -5.94 5.86 -14.95
C GLY A 213 -6.00 5.02 -13.67
N THR A 214 -5.96 3.69 -13.85
CA THR A 214 -6.15 2.69 -12.81
C THR A 214 -5.21 2.93 -11.63
N ARG A 215 -5.72 3.54 -10.54
CA ARG A 215 -4.97 3.72 -9.31
C ARG A 215 -4.56 2.35 -8.77
N LYS A 216 -3.28 2.17 -8.49
CA LYS A 216 -2.71 0.87 -8.09
C LYS A 216 -3.35 0.32 -6.81
N GLY A 217 -3.80 1.18 -5.90
CA GLY A 217 -4.35 0.80 -4.62
C GLY A 217 -3.27 0.57 -3.56
N LEU A 218 -3.67 0.71 -2.30
CA LEU A 218 -2.80 0.44 -1.15
C LEU A 218 -2.48 -1.05 -1.06
N PRO A 219 -1.42 -1.46 -0.31
CA PRO A 219 -1.14 -2.88 -0.07
C PRO A 219 -2.39 -3.65 0.38
N TRP A 220 -3.16 -3.07 1.30
CA TRP A 220 -4.42 -3.63 1.79
C TRP A 220 -5.45 -3.92 0.68
N ASP A 221 -5.59 -3.01 -0.29
CA ASP A 221 -6.52 -3.19 -1.42
C ASP A 221 -6.03 -4.28 -2.40
N ARG A 222 -4.71 -4.49 -2.50
CA ARG A 222 -4.09 -5.42 -3.45
C ARG A 222 -3.92 -6.83 -2.93
N ASN A 223 -4.03 -7.01 -1.61
CA ASN A 223 -3.79 -8.28 -0.93
C ASN A 223 -2.43 -8.90 -1.33
N ASP A 224 -1.40 -8.08 -1.47
CA ASP A 224 -0.03 -8.54 -1.71
C ASP A 224 0.46 -9.34 -0.50
N GLN A 225 1.10 -10.50 -0.71
CA GLN A 225 1.49 -11.37 0.41
C GLN A 225 2.66 -10.76 1.22
N ASP A 226 2.61 -11.04 2.53
CA ASP A 226 3.44 -10.57 3.65
C ASP A 226 3.08 -9.19 4.27
N SER A 227 2.50 -9.23 5.49
CA SER A 227 2.27 -8.08 6.39
C SER A 227 1.43 -6.91 5.82
N VAL A 228 0.44 -7.21 4.98
CA VAL A 228 -0.42 -6.26 4.24
C VAL A 228 -0.96 -5.09 5.08
N PHE A 229 -1.36 -5.38 6.33
CA PHE A 229 -1.83 -4.39 7.27
C PHE A 229 -0.74 -3.38 7.63
N TRP A 230 0.44 -3.85 8.03
CA TRP A 230 1.57 -3.02 8.42
C TRP A 230 2.12 -2.20 7.26
N GLY A 231 2.17 -2.76 6.06
CA GLY A 231 2.58 -2.03 4.85
C GLY A 231 1.68 -0.81 4.61
N THR A 232 0.36 -1.00 4.69
CA THR A 232 -0.61 0.10 4.52
C THR A 232 -0.54 1.09 5.68
N ALA A 233 -0.50 0.61 6.92
CA ALA A 233 -0.46 1.48 8.10
C ALA A 233 0.80 2.37 8.13
N THR A 234 1.97 1.79 7.85
CA THR A 234 3.25 2.50 7.80
C THR A 234 3.23 3.56 6.71
N GLU A 235 2.72 3.23 5.53
CA GLU A 235 2.66 4.16 4.43
C GLU A 235 1.68 5.31 4.69
N VAL A 236 0.51 5.03 5.27
CA VAL A 236 -0.45 6.07 5.67
C VAL A 236 0.14 6.97 6.76
N LEU A 237 0.89 6.41 7.72
CA LEU A 237 1.47 7.17 8.84
C LEU A 237 2.71 7.99 8.44
N PHE A 238 3.57 7.49 7.55
CA PHE A 238 4.85 8.14 7.26
C PHE A 238 4.91 8.80 5.87
N SER A 239 4.06 8.36 4.93
CA SER A 239 3.98 8.89 3.56
C SER A 239 2.51 9.10 3.12
N PRO A 240 1.69 9.84 3.90
CA PRO A 240 0.25 9.93 3.67
C PRO A 240 -0.10 10.46 2.27
N LEU A 241 0.66 11.45 1.77
CA LEU A 241 0.39 12.04 0.46
C LEU A 241 0.55 11.01 -0.67
N ASP A 242 1.62 10.21 -0.64
CA ASP A 242 1.85 9.15 -1.63
C ASP A 242 0.76 8.07 -1.50
N ALA A 243 0.48 7.62 -0.27
CA ALA A 243 -0.56 6.65 0.03
C ALA A 243 -1.92 7.02 -0.57
N PHE A 244 -2.39 8.24 -0.30
CA PHE A 244 -3.71 8.69 -0.75
C PHE A 244 -3.73 9.10 -2.24
N SER A 245 -2.58 9.43 -2.84
CA SER A 245 -2.48 9.68 -4.28
C SER A 245 -2.68 8.41 -5.13
N ARG A 246 -2.36 7.24 -4.57
CA ARG A 246 -2.50 5.94 -5.25
C ARG A 246 -3.62 5.06 -4.71
N MET A 247 -4.26 5.46 -3.62
CA MET A 247 -5.43 4.79 -3.03
C MET A 247 -6.57 4.71 -4.06
N GLN A 248 -7.20 3.54 -4.17
CA GLN A 248 -8.41 3.37 -5.00
C GLN A 248 -9.53 4.27 -4.47
N ARG A 249 -10.35 4.81 -5.38
CA ARG A 249 -11.46 5.71 -5.06
C ARG A 249 -12.82 5.00 -5.06
N ASP A 250 -12.84 3.87 -5.77
CA ASP A 250 -13.95 3.00 -6.09
C ASP A 250 -13.71 1.57 -5.55
N GLY A 251 -14.70 0.67 -5.70
CA GLY A 251 -14.63 -0.72 -5.22
C GLY A 251 -15.35 -0.98 -3.89
N GLY A 252 -16.13 -0.01 -3.42
CA GLY A 252 -16.88 -0.03 -2.18
C GLY A 252 -16.05 0.41 -0.96
N ILE A 253 -16.76 0.68 0.14
CA ILE A 253 -16.18 1.06 1.43
C ILE A 253 -15.75 -0.14 2.29
N GLY A 254 -16.03 -1.36 1.85
CA GLY A 254 -15.80 -2.58 2.63
C GLY A 254 -14.32 -2.82 2.95
N SER A 255 -13.43 -2.58 1.97
CA SER A 255 -11.98 -2.72 2.15
C SER A 255 -11.45 -1.78 3.24
N SER A 256 -11.79 -0.48 3.16
CA SER A 256 -11.37 0.52 4.13
C SER A 256 -11.99 0.32 5.52
N LEU A 257 -13.23 -0.16 5.59
CA LEU A 257 -13.87 -0.52 6.87
C LEU A 257 -13.20 -1.74 7.51
N GLY A 258 -12.84 -2.75 6.72
CA GLY A 258 -12.08 -3.90 7.19
C GLY A 258 -10.71 -3.50 7.72
N PHE A 259 -10.02 -2.58 7.04
CA PHE A 259 -8.75 -2.04 7.53
C PHE A 259 -8.92 -1.25 8.84
N ALA A 260 -9.93 -0.38 8.91
CA ALA A 260 -10.27 0.39 10.11
C ALA A 260 -10.51 -0.54 11.30
N LEU A 261 -11.36 -1.55 11.11
CA LEU A 261 -11.71 -2.52 12.13
C LEU A 261 -10.50 -3.32 12.59
N THR A 262 -9.65 -3.77 11.66
CA THR A 262 -8.43 -4.53 11.98
C THR A 262 -7.49 -3.72 12.87
N GLY A 263 -7.22 -2.46 12.50
CA GLY A 263 -6.34 -1.60 13.27
C GLY A 263 -6.90 -1.22 14.63
N GLN A 264 -8.21 -0.93 14.71
CA GLN A 264 -8.88 -0.59 15.97
C GLN A 264 -8.99 -1.78 16.92
N LEU A 265 -9.30 -2.99 16.43
CA LEU A 265 -9.35 -4.19 17.27
C LEU A 265 -7.95 -4.58 17.78
N LEU A 266 -6.92 -4.43 16.95
CA LEU A 266 -5.54 -4.67 17.38
C LEU A 266 -5.12 -3.69 18.48
N GLY A 267 -5.41 -2.38 18.30
CA GLY A 267 -5.17 -1.37 19.32
C GLY A 267 -5.95 -1.63 20.61
N ALA A 268 -7.22 -2.02 20.49
CA ALA A 268 -8.10 -2.33 21.61
C ALA A 268 -7.63 -3.56 22.40
N ALA A 269 -7.16 -4.61 21.72
CA ALA A 269 -6.61 -5.79 22.40
C ALA A 269 -5.39 -5.43 23.27
N ILE A 270 -4.52 -4.55 22.76
CA ILE A 270 -3.34 -4.08 23.51
C ILE A 270 -3.76 -3.21 24.69
N ALA A 271 -4.67 -2.26 24.48
CA ALA A 271 -5.21 -1.41 25.54
C ALA A 271 -5.91 -2.26 26.63
N LEU A 272 -6.67 -3.27 26.23
CA LEU A 272 -7.30 -4.22 27.16
C LEU A 272 -6.26 -4.96 27.98
N GLY A 273 -5.18 -5.46 27.37
CA GLY A 273 -4.07 -6.10 28.08
C GLY A 273 -3.47 -5.19 29.15
N PHE A 274 -3.25 -3.91 28.81
CA PHE A 274 -2.78 -2.90 29.76
C PHE A 274 -3.76 -2.72 30.93
N PHE A 275 -5.05 -2.47 30.66
CA PHE A 275 -6.06 -2.30 31.73
C PHE A 275 -6.27 -3.54 32.58
N LEU A 276 -6.15 -4.74 31.99
CA LEU A 276 -6.28 -6.02 32.68
C LEU A 276 -5.15 -6.17 33.72
N VAL A 277 -3.93 -5.75 33.41
CA VAL A 277 -2.82 -5.72 34.39
C VAL A 277 -3.19 -4.86 35.61
N PHE A 278 -3.70 -3.65 35.42
CA PHE A 278 -4.14 -2.80 36.55
C PHE A 278 -5.32 -3.42 37.30
N GLY A 279 -6.26 -4.05 36.60
CA GLY A 279 -7.36 -4.78 37.21
C GLY A 279 -6.90 -5.93 38.11
N ILE A 280 -5.91 -6.72 37.65
CA ILE A 280 -5.30 -7.78 38.47
C ILE A 280 -4.59 -7.18 39.68
N VAL A 281 -3.78 -6.14 39.50
CA VAL A 281 -3.07 -5.48 40.61
C VAL A 281 -4.05 -4.95 41.66
N ALA A 282 -5.15 -4.32 41.22
CA ALA A 282 -6.20 -3.84 42.11
C ALA A 282 -6.91 -4.98 42.85
N LEU A 283 -7.24 -6.07 42.14
CA LEU A 283 -7.86 -7.26 42.73
C LEU A 283 -6.95 -7.90 43.79
N VAL A 284 -5.68 -8.14 43.45
CA VAL A 284 -4.70 -8.72 44.37
C VAL A 284 -4.49 -7.81 45.57
N SER A 285 -4.31 -6.51 45.36
CA SER A 285 -4.17 -5.54 46.46
C SER A 285 -5.39 -5.52 47.37
N GLY A 286 -6.60 -5.61 46.81
CA GLY A 286 -7.84 -5.68 47.58
C GLY A 286 -7.93 -6.93 48.47
N ILE A 287 -7.40 -8.07 48.00
CA ILE A 287 -7.33 -9.30 48.78
C ILE A 287 -6.23 -9.23 49.84
N THR A 288 -5.04 -8.75 49.48
CA THR A 288 -3.85 -8.73 50.35
C THR A 288 -3.97 -7.73 51.50
N TYR A 289 -4.56 -6.56 51.26
CA TYR A 289 -4.68 -5.48 52.25
C TYR A 289 -6.05 -5.41 52.93
N ALA A 290 -6.85 -6.48 52.83
CA ALA A 290 -8.14 -6.52 53.50
C ALA A 290 -7.99 -6.55 55.03
N PRO A 291 -8.76 -5.73 55.77
CA PRO A 291 -8.69 -5.71 57.22
C PRO A 291 -9.24 -7.03 57.81
N GLU A 292 -8.59 -7.51 58.87
CA GLU A 292 -8.94 -8.78 59.54
C GLU A 292 -10.40 -8.81 60.06
N SER A 293 -11.00 -7.64 60.29
CA SER A 293 -12.41 -7.50 60.67
C SER A 293 -13.41 -7.86 59.55
N ARG A 294 -12.94 -8.08 58.32
CA ARG A 294 -13.77 -8.46 57.17
C ARG A 294 -13.12 -9.64 56.45
N PRO A 295 -13.45 -10.90 56.80
CA PRO A 295 -12.92 -12.06 56.10
C PRO A 295 -13.32 -12.00 54.62
N VAL A 296 -12.32 -12.06 53.73
CA VAL A 296 -12.53 -12.04 52.28
C VAL A 296 -12.64 -13.47 51.77
N ASP A 297 -13.72 -13.78 51.05
CA ASP A 297 -13.78 -15.02 50.28
C ASP A 297 -12.87 -14.90 49.06
N VAL A 298 -11.65 -15.42 49.18
CA VAL A 298 -10.63 -15.38 48.12
C VAL A 298 -11.10 -16.12 46.87
N SER A 299 -11.72 -17.29 47.03
CA SER A 299 -12.19 -18.10 45.91
C SER A 299 -13.33 -17.40 45.17
N GLY A 300 -14.32 -16.88 45.91
CA GLY A 300 -15.41 -16.10 45.34
C GLY A 300 -14.93 -14.83 44.64
N SER A 301 -13.95 -14.13 45.22
CA SER A 301 -13.39 -12.88 44.66
C SER A 301 -12.64 -13.13 43.35
N ILE A 302 -11.86 -14.22 43.26
CA ILE A 302 -11.16 -14.61 42.03
C ILE A 302 -12.17 -14.98 40.95
N LEU A 303 -13.17 -15.82 41.28
CA LEU A 303 -14.20 -16.25 40.33
C LEU A 303 -15.00 -15.05 39.79
N PHE A 304 -15.42 -14.14 40.68
CA PHE A 304 -16.10 -12.91 40.30
C PHE A 304 -15.22 -12.03 39.40
N GLY A 305 -13.95 -11.84 39.75
CA GLY A 305 -13.00 -11.07 38.96
C GLY A 305 -12.82 -11.62 37.54
N LEU A 306 -12.74 -12.95 37.39
CA LEU A 306 -12.65 -13.61 36.08
C LEU A 306 -13.92 -13.42 35.24
N ILE A 307 -15.10 -13.60 35.84
CA ILE A 307 -16.38 -13.40 35.13
C ILE A 307 -16.49 -11.95 34.65
N VAL A 308 -16.21 -10.98 35.53
CA VAL A 308 -16.23 -9.56 35.18
C VAL A 308 -15.22 -9.25 34.09
N ALA A 309 -13.99 -9.78 34.17
CA ALA A 309 -12.96 -9.56 33.15
C ALA A 309 -13.38 -10.10 31.78
N ILE A 310 -13.97 -11.30 31.72
CA ILE A 310 -14.47 -11.90 30.47
C ILE A 310 -15.62 -11.08 29.90
N VAL A 311 -16.63 -10.77 30.71
CA VAL A 311 -17.79 -9.98 30.26
C VAL A 311 -17.34 -8.60 29.78
N PHE A 312 -16.49 -7.93 30.54
CA PHE A 312 -15.94 -6.62 30.18
C PHE A 312 -15.14 -6.70 28.88
N THR A 313 -14.29 -7.71 28.71
CA THR A 313 -13.52 -7.94 27.47
C THR A 313 -14.43 -8.08 26.25
N VAL A 314 -15.45 -8.93 26.34
CA VAL A 314 -16.40 -9.16 25.23
C VAL A 314 -17.16 -7.88 24.90
N VAL A 315 -17.70 -7.20 25.91
CA VAL A 315 -18.45 -5.94 25.74
C VAL A 315 -17.55 -4.85 25.15
N TYR A 316 -16.31 -4.73 25.63
CA TYR A 316 -15.35 -3.74 25.17
C TYR A 316 -14.96 -3.95 23.69
N LEU A 317 -14.67 -5.20 23.29
CA LEU A 317 -14.31 -5.51 21.90
C LEU A 317 -15.49 -5.30 20.94
N ILE A 318 -16.69 -5.73 21.32
CA ILE A 318 -17.91 -5.51 20.52
C ILE A 318 -18.22 -4.01 20.42
N GLY A 319 -18.16 -3.31 21.55
CA GLY A 319 -18.38 -1.86 21.60
C GLY A 319 -17.39 -1.10 20.74
N THR A 320 -16.11 -1.48 20.79
CA THR A 320 -15.06 -0.87 19.94
C THR A 320 -15.30 -1.15 18.47
N ALA A 321 -15.67 -2.37 18.09
CA ALA A 321 -15.98 -2.71 16.70
C ALA A 321 -17.14 -1.86 16.16
N ILE A 322 -18.25 -1.78 16.91
CA ILE A 322 -19.43 -0.98 16.52
C ILE A 322 -19.06 0.51 16.44
N ASN A 323 -18.34 1.01 17.44
CA ASN A 323 -17.88 2.40 17.48
C ASN A 323 -16.98 2.72 16.28
N CYS A 324 -16.02 1.85 15.94
CA CYS A 324 -15.13 2.03 14.80
C CYS A 324 -15.91 2.15 13.49
N LEU A 325 -16.88 1.27 13.25
CA LEU A 325 -17.69 1.27 12.03
C LEU A 325 -18.54 2.54 11.93
N LEU A 326 -19.23 2.90 13.02
CA LEU A 326 -20.05 4.11 13.07
C LEU A 326 -19.19 5.37 12.91
N GLN A 327 -18.08 5.45 13.64
CA GLN A 327 -17.17 6.58 13.61
C GLN A 327 -16.57 6.80 12.22
N THR A 328 -16.18 5.73 11.52
CA THR A 328 -15.60 5.85 10.17
C THR A 328 -16.60 6.45 9.19
N VAL A 329 -17.84 5.96 9.19
CA VAL A 329 -18.90 6.45 8.29
C VAL A 329 -19.31 7.89 8.64
N VAL A 330 -19.51 8.17 9.93
CA VAL A 330 -19.92 9.49 10.42
C VAL A 330 -18.84 10.54 10.16
N LEU A 331 -17.58 10.24 10.47
CA LEU A 331 -16.44 11.12 10.19
C LEU A 331 -16.33 11.37 8.68
N GLY A 332 -16.38 10.31 7.87
CA GLY A 332 -16.36 10.44 6.42
C GLY A 332 -17.49 11.34 5.91
N ALA A 333 -18.69 11.25 6.49
CA ALA A 333 -19.85 12.04 6.08
C ALA A 333 -19.67 13.52 6.40
N PHE A 334 -19.28 13.85 7.64
CA PHE A 334 -19.00 15.24 8.02
C PHE A 334 -17.85 15.84 7.21
N GLN A 335 -16.80 15.07 6.98
CA GLN A 335 -15.69 15.49 6.15
C GLN A 335 -16.13 15.75 4.70
N HIS A 336 -16.96 14.87 4.13
CA HIS A 336 -17.46 15.04 2.78
C HIS A 336 -18.37 16.27 2.66
N VAL A 337 -19.24 16.50 3.65
CA VAL A 337 -20.04 17.74 3.74
C VAL A 337 -19.15 18.97 3.87
N GLY A 338 -18.07 18.91 4.64
CA GLY A 338 -17.09 19.99 4.72
C GLY A 338 -16.49 20.30 3.34
N LEU A 339 -16.10 19.27 2.58
CA LEU A 339 -15.60 19.42 1.21
C LEU A 339 -16.67 19.94 0.23
N THR A 340 -17.94 19.55 0.36
CA THR A 340 -18.99 20.08 -0.52
C THR A 340 -19.26 21.56 -0.27
N VAL A 341 -19.20 22.01 0.98
CA VAL A 341 -19.37 23.44 1.36
C VAL A 341 -18.31 24.32 0.72
N VAL A 342 -17.05 23.85 0.67
CA VAL A 342 -15.93 24.58 0.02
C VAL A 342 -15.79 24.25 -1.48
N GLN A 343 -16.77 23.54 -2.06
CA GLN A 343 -16.76 23.12 -3.46
C GLN A 343 -15.53 22.29 -3.87
N GLY A 344 -14.95 21.55 -2.92
CA GLY A 344 -13.82 20.64 -3.12
C GLY A 344 -14.21 19.15 -3.26
N ALA A 345 -15.49 18.79 -3.15
CA ALA A 345 -15.90 17.39 -3.30
C ALA A 345 -15.96 16.95 -4.78
N TYR A 346 -14.80 16.72 -5.41
CA TYR A 346 -14.71 16.32 -6.82
C TYR A 346 -14.95 14.83 -7.08
N GLU A 347 -14.93 14.01 -6.03
CA GLU A 347 -15.11 12.55 -6.07
C GLU A 347 -16.23 12.16 -5.11
N ALA A 348 -16.71 10.92 -5.21
CA ALA A 348 -17.83 10.43 -4.41
C ALA A 348 -17.57 10.43 -2.90
N PHE A 349 -18.65 10.37 -2.12
CA PHE A 349 -18.59 10.09 -0.67
C PHE A 349 -17.75 8.85 -0.34
N GLU A 350 -17.81 7.82 -1.18
CA GLU A 350 -17.02 6.60 -1.06
C GLU A 350 -15.52 6.89 -0.92
N THR A 351 -14.99 7.83 -1.70
CA THR A 351 -13.58 8.25 -1.63
C THR A 351 -13.24 8.85 -0.27
N THR A 352 -14.09 9.71 0.27
CA THR A 352 -13.89 10.30 1.60
C THR A 352 -13.98 9.25 2.71
N CYS A 353 -14.92 8.30 2.59
CA CYS A 353 -15.07 7.19 3.54
C CYS A 353 -13.85 6.26 3.52
N ARG A 354 -13.28 6.00 2.33
CA ARG A 354 -12.02 5.25 2.19
C ARG A 354 -10.87 5.95 2.91
N VAL A 355 -10.70 7.27 2.72
CA VAL A 355 -9.70 8.06 3.47
C VAL A 355 -9.90 7.89 4.97
N ALA A 356 -11.13 8.09 5.47
CA ALA A 356 -11.44 7.96 6.89
C ALA A 356 -11.09 6.57 7.43
N GLY A 357 -11.43 5.50 6.72
CA GLY A 357 -11.15 4.13 7.16
C GLY A 357 -9.65 3.82 7.24
N TYR A 358 -8.86 4.26 6.24
CA TYR A 358 -7.41 4.08 6.25
C TYR A 358 -6.71 4.91 7.32
N VAL A 359 -7.17 6.15 7.56
CA VAL A 359 -6.66 6.97 8.67
C VAL A 359 -7.02 6.31 10.01
N ILE A 360 -8.29 6.00 10.26
CA ILE A 360 -8.74 5.41 11.54
C ILE A 360 -8.05 4.07 11.83
N GLY A 361 -7.88 3.21 10.83
CA GLY A 361 -7.20 1.92 10.99
C GLY A 361 -5.73 2.09 11.34
N SER A 362 -5.02 2.99 10.66
CA SER A 362 -3.59 3.23 10.91
C SER A 362 -3.37 3.85 12.29
N PHE A 363 -4.28 4.75 12.71
CA PHE A 363 -4.24 5.39 14.01
C PHE A 363 -4.67 4.46 15.16
N GLY A 364 -5.38 3.37 14.87
CA GLY A 364 -5.70 2.34 15.88
C GLY A 364 -4.45 1.78 16.58
N LEU A 365 -3.31 1.75 15.88
CA LEU A 365 -2.02 1.36 16.46
C LEU A 365 -1.48 2.38 17.48
N LEU A 366 -1.84 3.66 17.36
CA LEU A 366 -1.44 4.68 18.34
C LEU A 366 -2.13 4.46 19.70
N MET A 367 -3.14 3.60 19.76
CA MET A 367 -3.74 3.19 21.04
C MET A 367 -2.74 2.49 21.97
N ILE A 368 -1.65 1.94 21.44
CA ILE A 368 -0.54 1.38 22.24
C ILE A 368 0.05 2.41 23.20
N LEU A 369 0.03 3.70 22.84
CA LEU A 369 0.60 4.81 23.63
C LEU A 369 -0.40 5.44 24.62
N THR A 370 -1.51 4.76 24.94
CA THR A 370 -2.65 5.30 25.72
C THR A 370 -2.61 4.75 27.15
N PRO A 371 -2.89 5.56 28.22
CA PRO A 371 -3.85 6.68 28.28
C PRO A 371 -3.34 8.10 28.00
N PHE A 372 -2.06 8.41 28.21
CA PHE A 372 -1.63 9.82 28.31
C PHE A 372 -1.18 10.47 27.00
N VAL A 373 -0.58 9.71 26.08
CA VAL A 373 0.02 10.27 24.85
C VAL A 373 -0.86 10.03 23.63
N GLY A 374 -1.52 8.86 23.56
CA GLY A 374 -2.34 8.48 22.41
C GLY A 374 -3.51 9.43 22.13
N ILE A 375 -4.29 9.82 23.14
CA ILE A 375 -5.49 10.64 22.94
C ILE A 375 -5.16 12.07 22.46
N PRO A 376 -4.25 12.83 23.10
CA PRO A 376 -3.88 14.15 22.61
C PRO A 376 -3.28 14.11 21.19
N LEU A 377 -2.45 13.10 20.92
CA LEU A 377 -1.84 12.93 19.61
C LEU A 377 -2.90 12.69 18.53
N GLN A 378 -3.92 11.86 18.81
CA GLN A 378 -5.01 11.60 17.86
C GLN A 378 -5.84 12.86 17.58
N ILE A 379 -6.13 13.68 18.60
CA ILE A 379 -6.88 14.94 18.42
C ILE A 379 -6.14 15.89 17.46
N VAL A 380 -4.81 15.93 17.52
CA VAL A 380 -4.04 16.83 16.65
C VAL A 380 -3.77 16.20 15.28
N ALA A 381 -3.41 14.92 15.23
CA ALA A 381 -2.96 14.28 14.00
C ALA A 381 -4.12 13.82 13.10
N LEU A 382 -5.26 13.37 13.64
CA LEU A 382 -6.39 12.93 12.82
C LEU A 382 -6.91 13.99 11.81
N PRO A 383 -7.10 15.29 12.16
CA PRO A 383 -7.53 16.28 11.18
C PRO A 383 -6.46 16.51 10.11
N ILE A 384 -5.18 16.50 10.47
CA ILE A 384 -4.07 16.68 9.52
C ILE A 384 -4.09 15.57 8.47
N TYR A 385 -4.23 14.32 8.89
CA TYR A 385 -4.21 13.17 7.97
C TYR A 385 -5.50 13.08 7.15
N MET A 386 -6.65 13.46 7.72
CA MET A 386 -7.89 13.62 6.94
C MET A 386 -7.75 14.70 5.88
N GLY A 387 -7.13 15.83 6.19
CA GLY A 387 -6.87 16.91 5.24
C GLY A 387 -5.93 16.49 4.11
N ILE A 388 -4.80 15.86 4.43
CA ILE A 388 -3.84 15.34 3.43
C ILE A 388 -4.52 14.27 2.55
N GLY A 389 -5.26 13.36 3.17
CA GLY A 389 -5.96 12.30 2.45
C GLY A 389 -7.04 12.84 1.53
N CYS A 390 -7.85 13.79 1.99
CA CYS A 390 -8.86 14.45 1.15
C CYS A 390 -8.22 15.30 0.03
N TYR A 391 -7.11 15.98 0.32
CA TYR A 391 -6.33 16.71 -0.69
C TYR A 391 -5.92 15.79 -1.85
N ALA A 392 -5.25 14.67 -1.54
CA ALA A 392 -4.72 13.75 -2.53
C ALA A 392 -5.83 12.90 -3.20
N ALA A 393 -6.82 12.47 -2.43
CA ALA A 393 -7.86 11.58 -2.92
C ALA A 393 -8.92 12.33 -3.74
N HIS A 394 -9.26 13.57 -3.40
CA HIS A 394 -10.19 14.38 -4.20
C HIS A 394 -9.47 15.28 -5.21
N GLU A 395 -8.13 15.31 -5.27
CA GLU A 395 -7.36 16.23 -6.14
C GLU A 395 -7.80 17.70 -5.95
N THR A 396 -8.03 18.08 -4.70
CA THR A 396 -8.50 19.43 -4.36
C THR A 396 -7.37 20.42 -4.29
N THR A 397 -7.70 21.71 -4.28
CA THR A 397 -6.72 22.72 -3.87
C THR A 397 -6.44 22.62 -2.37
N LYS A 398 -5.25 23.07 -1.94
CA LYS A 398 -4.86 23.06 -0.51
C LYS A 398 -5.88 23.80 0.37
N GLY A 399 -6.36 24.96 -0.10
CA GLY A 399 -7.34 25.77 0.62
C GLY A 399 -8.69 25.06 0.80
N GLN A 400 -9.17 24.35 -0.23
CA GLN A 400 -10.38 23.54 -0.13
C GLN A 400 -10.19 22.34 0.82
N ALA A 401 -9.05 21.65 0.76
CA ALA A 401 -8.78 20.54 1.66
C ALA A 401 -8.75 21.01 3.13
N ILE A 402 -8.03 22.09 3.42
CA ILE A 402 -7.94 22.67 4.77
C ILE A 402 -9.31 23.17 5.24
N GLY A 403 -9.98 24.00 4.42
CA GLY A 403 -11.29 24.57 4.77
C GLY A 403 -12.36 23.50 5.00
N GLY A 404 -12.44 22.50 4.11
CA GLY A 404 -13.37 21.39 4.24
C GLY A 404 -13.08 20.54 5.47
N THR A 405 -11.80 20.31 5.78
CA THR A 405 -11.41 19.57 6.99
C THR A 405 -11.75 20.33 8.27
N LEU A 406 -11.46 21.63 8.33
CA LEU A 406 -11.82 22.44 9.49
C LEU A 406 -13.33 22.43 9.74
N ILE A 407 -14.13 22.62 8.69
CA ILE A 407 -15.61 22.59 8.81
C ILE A 407 -16.08 21.22 9.28
N GLY A 408 -15.67 20.14 8.59
CA GLY A 408 -16.11 18.78 8.93
C GLY A 408 -15.69 18.38 10.34
N TYR A 409 -14.46 18.68 10.72
CA TYR A 409 -13.88 18.30 12.01
C TYR A 409 -14.45 19.11 13.18
N LEU A 410 -14.64 20.43 13.03
CA LEU A 410 -15.25 21.27 14.08
C LEU A 410 -16.69 20.86 14.37
N VAL A 411 -17.48 20.56 13.33
CA VAL A 411 -18.85 20.09 13.48
C VAL A 411 -18.86 18.71 14.16
N TRP A 412 -18.01 17.79 13.69
CA TRP A 412 -17.94 16.45 14.26
C TRP A 412 -17.51 16.46 15.74
N TYR A 413 -16.42 17.15 16.10
CA TYR A 413 -15.97 17.24 17.49
C TYR A 413 -16.91 18.05 18.37
N GLY A 414 -17.53 19.12 17.85
CA GLY A 414 -18.54 19.87 18.58
C GLY A 414 -19.71 18.98 19.00
N LEU A 415 -20.21 18.15 18.08
CA LEU A 415 -21.27 17.18 18.38
C LEU A 415 -20.79 16.06 19.30
N PHE A 416 -19.59 15.54 19.08
CA PHE A 416 -19.03 14.49 19.93
C PHE A 416 -18.83 14.93 21.38
N PHE A 417 -18.17 16.07 21.62
CA PHE A 417 -17.99 16.61 22.96
C PHE A 417 -19.31 17.10 23.57
N GLY A 418 -20.23 17.64 22.76
CA GLY A 418 -21.59 17.97 23.21
C GLY A 418 -22.35 16.75 23.72
N ALA A 419 -22.29 15.63 22.99
CA ALA A 419 -22.89 14.37 23.43
C ALA A 419 -22.20 13.82 24.68
N LEU A 420 -20.87 13.82 24.72
CA LEU A 420 -20.10 13.34 25.87
C LEU A 420 -20.42 14.12 27.16
N THR A 421 -20.49 15.44 27.08
CA THR A 421 -20.84 16.31 28.22
C THR A 421 -22.28 16.09 28.67
N ALA A 422 -23.23 15.92 27.74
CA ALA A 422 -24.62 15.60 28.07
C ALA A 422 -24.74 14.22 28.74
N SER A 423 -24.03 13.20 28.24
CA SER A 423 -23.98 11.87 28.85
C SER A 423 -23.36 11.92 30.25
N TYR A 424 -22.24 12.61 30.43
CA TYR A 424 -21.59 12.79 31.73
C TYR A 424 -22.55 13.45 32.75
N GLN A 425 -23.25 14.51 32.35
CA GLN A 425 -24.23 15.19 33.20
C GLN A 425 -25.39 14.26 33.58
N THR A 426 -25.86 13.45 32.64
CA THR A 426 -26.95 12.48 32.89
C THR A 426 -26.51 11.41 33.88
N ILE A 427 -25.29 10.87 33.71
CA ILE A 427 -24.73 9.89 34.63
C ILE A 427 -24.57 10.51 36.02
N TRP A 428 -23.93 11.67 36.12
CA TRP A 428 -23.72 12.38 37.38
C TRP A 428 -25.03 12.66 38.14
N THR A 429 -26.04 13.15 37.43
CA THR A 429 -27.36 13.46 38.04
C THR A 429 -28.10 12.19 38.47
N THR A 430 -27.92 11.08 37.75
CA THR A 430 -28.53 9.79 38.11
C THR A 430 -27.82 9.15 39.29
N THR A 431 -26.49 9.11 39.29
CA THR A 431 -25.69 8.53 40.39
C THR A 431 -25.85 9.32 41.68
N SER A 432 -25.88 10.66 41.61
CA SER A 432 -26.11 11.50 42.79
C SER A 432 -27.50 11.28 43.41
N LYS A 433 -28.56 11.08 42.60
CA LYS A 433 -29.89 10.72 43.12
C LYS A 433 -29.91 9.36 43.79
N LEU A 434 -29.25 8.36 43.19
CA LEU A 434 -29.17 7.02 43.77
C LEU A 434 -28.44 7.03 45.12
N LEU A 435 -27.32 7.75 45.21
CA LEU A 435 -26.55 7.90 46.45
C LEU A 435 -27.30 8.65 47.55
N GLN A 436 -28.21 9.56 47.21
CA GLN A 436 -29.07 10.24 48.20
C GLN A 436 -30.23 9.36 48.68
N SER A 437 -30.59 8.32 47.91
CA SER A 437 -31.69 7.41 48.24
C SER A 437 -31.26 6.16 49.01
N SER A 438 -29.95 5.87 49.05
CA SER A 438 -29.31 4.79 49.84
C SER A 438 -28.81 5.32 51.16
#